data_AF-B2GFV9-F1
#
_entry.id   AF-B2GFV9-F1
#
_cell.length_a   1.000
_cell.length_b   1.000
_cell.length_c   1.000
_cell.angle_alpha   90.00
_cell.angle_beta   90.00
_cell.angle_gamma   90.00
#
_symmetry.space_group_name_H-M   'P 1'
#
loop_
_entity.id
_entity.type
_entity.pdbx_description
1 polymer ?
#
loop_
_entity_poly.entity_id
_entity_poly.type
_entity_poly.pdbx_seq_one_letter_code
_entity_poly.pdbx_strand_id
1 'polypeptide(L)'
;MRRPARLWLGTQRSEDVPAVPVEPQGWLAARTVGERLRLRDARDSGRTLRVVEVHEDAVLVEFSKTVYFATGIVLRAPDGAEGVLGELPETEQSLRVAVGETLRLLNHTDPVPAEGTAPLVIGCTLPEVFRDAAAGHRVWLDDGRIGGVIRSVHPQHMDVEITHAGPTGSRLRAEKGINFPDTDLHLPALTEKDREDLAFVARHADNVNMSFVRSAQDVADLLARLEALDARSVDVTLKIETVGGFEHLSMILLEVMRWQDSGVMIARGDLAVETGFERMAEVQQEILWLRTSRWSGPPRCWRPSPRRACPPAPRSRTPPRASRPSA
;
A
#
# COMPACT_ATOMS: atom_id res chain seq x y z
N MET A 1 -30.62 25.51 -1.48
CA MET A 1 -29.40 26.31 -1.74
C MET A 1 -28.19 25.39 -1.72
N ARG A 2 -27.29 25.45 -2.72
CA ARG A 2 -26.02 24.71 -2.67
C ARG A 2 -25.11 25.38 -1.63
N ARG A 3 -24.49 24.59 -0.74
CA ARG A 3 -23.53 25.11 0.24
C ARG A 3 -22.28 25.66 -0.51
N PRO A 4 -21.69 26.79 -0.06
CA PRO A 4 -20.43 27.28 -0.63
C PRO A 4 -19.34 26.21 -0.51
N ALA A 5 -18.46 26.13 -1.51
CA ALA A 5 -17.27 25.29 -1.42
C ALA A 5 -16.28 25.94 -0.44
N ARG A 6 -15.49 25.09 0.24
CA ARG A 6 -14.50 25.48 1.25
C ARG A 6 -13.12 24.98 0.85
N LEU A 7 -12.09 25.74 1.20
CA LEU A 7 -10.69 25.39 0.98
C LEU A 7 -9.83 25.98 2.10
N TRP A 8 -8.87 25.22 2.62
CA TRP A 8 -7.80 25.75 3.46
C TRP A 8 -6.67 26.32 2.59
N LEU A 9 -6.24 27.55 2.89
CA LEU A 9 -5.01 28.15 2.39
C LEU A 9 -3.94 28.03 3.47
N GLY A 10 -2.83 27.36 3.21
CA GLY A 10 -1.81 27.00 4.20
C GLY A 10 -1.90 25.55 4.67
N THR A 11 -1.69 25.31 5.96
CA THR A 11 -1.67 23.96 6.54
C THR A 11 -3.06 23.32 6.54
N GLN A 12 -3.14 22.03 6.21
CA GLN A 12 -4.39 21.26 6.31
C GLN A 12 -4.79 21.05 7.77
N ARG A 13 -6.03 21.42 8.11
CA ARG A 13 -6.55 21.30 9.48
C ARG A 13 -7.77 20.37 9.63
N SER A 14 -8.24 19.80 8.53
CA SER A 14 -9.36 18.84 8.50
C SER A 14 -9.25 17.93 7.28
N GLU A 15 -9.60 16.65 7.42
CA GLU A 15 -9.62 15.70 6.30
C GLU A 15 -10.71 16.06 5.26
N ASP A 16 -11.85 16.58 5.70
CA ASP A 16 -13.01 16.85 4.82
C ASP A 16 -12.87 18.11 3.94
N VAL A 17 -11.88 18.95 4.20
CA VAL A 17 -11.65 20.19 3.45
C VAL A 17 -10.22 20.20 2.94
N PRO A 18 -10.00 20.23 1.61
CA PRO A 18 -8.66 20.22 1.05
C PRO A 18 -7.88 21.47 1.45
N ALA A 19 -6.55 21.37 1.42
CA ALA A 19 -5.65 22.48 1.68
C ALA A 19 -4.70 22.72 0.51
N VAL A 20 -4.33 23.98 0.32
CA VAL A 20 -3.33 24.40 -0.66
C VAL A 20 -2.29 25.26 0.06
N PRO A 21 -1.00 24.92 0.01
CA PRO A 21 0.06 25.76 0.58
C PRO A 21 0.04 27.17 -0.03
N VAL A 22 0.40 28.18 0.75
CA VAL A 22 0.53 29.57 0.27
C VAL A 22 1.83 30.17 0.75
N GLU A 23 2.56 30.80 -0.17
CA GLU A 23 3.81 31.52 0.10
C GLU A 23 3.67 33.02 -0.16
N PRO A 24 4.30 33.91 0.64
CA PRO A 24 5.05 33.59 1.85
C PRO A 24 4.13 33.20 3.02
N GLN A 25 4.55 32.30 3.91
CA GLN A 25 3.74 31.88 5.07
C GLN A 25 3.20 33.05 5.92
N GLY A 26 4.00 34.11 6.09
CA GLY A 26 3.58 35.32 6.82
C GLY A 26 2.40 36.07 6.19
N TRP A 27 2.07 35.78 4.92
CA TRP A 27 0.87 36.30 4.27
C TRP A 27 -0.40 35.75 4.92
N LEU A 28 -0.42 34.51 5.40
CA LEU A 28 -1.62 33.90 5.99
C LEU A 28 -1.98 34.55 7.33
N ALA A 29 -0.97 34.79 8.19
CA ALA A 29 -1.15 35.40 9.51
C ALA A 29 -1.73 36.83 9.47
N ALA A 30 -1.57 37.53 8.34
CA ALA A 30 -2.08 38.89 8.15
C ALA A 30 -3.55 38.95 7.68
N ARG A 31 -4.21 37.81 7.48
CA ARG A 31 -5.61 37.76 7.00
C ARG A 31 -6.61 37.92 8.13
N THR A 32 -7.76 38.50 7.82
CA THR A 32 -8.87 38.68 8.78
C THR A 32 -10.18 38.08 8.28
N VAL A 33 -11.01 37.63 9.21
CA VAL A 33 -12.33 37.05 8.89
C VAL A 33 -13.22 38.07 8.18
N GLY A 34 -13.83 37.67 7.06
CA GLY A 34 -14.66 38.52 6.23
C GLY A 34 -13.92 39.14 5.03
N GLU A 35 -12.59 39.04 4.96
CA GLU A 35 -11.81 39.51 3.82
C GLU A 35 -12.20 38.83 2.50
N ARG A 36 -12.06 39.59 1.41
CA ARG A 36 -12.34 39.12 0.06
C ARG A 36 -11.05 39.04 -0.75
N LEU A 37 -10.52 37.84 -0.86
CA LEU A 37 -9.32 37.53 -1.63
C LEU A 37 -9.68 37.39 -3.11
N ARG A 38 -8.92 38.01 -4.00
CA ARG A 38 -9.14 37.96 -5.44
C ARG A 38 -8.06 37.13 -6.13
N LEU A 39 -8.44 36.39 -7.16
CA LEU A 39 -7.51 35.63 -7.99
C LEU A 39 -8.02 35.51 -9.42
N ARG A 40 -7.14 35.11 -10.33
CA ARG A 40 -7.49 34.57 -11.66
C ARG A 40 -7.26 33.06 -11.62
N ASP A 41 -8.30 32.29 -11.95
CA ASP A 41 -8.23 30.82 -11.93
C ASP A 41 -7.40 30.31 -13.13
N ALA A 42 -7.13 29.00 -13.19
CA ALA A 42 -6.34 28.39 -14.27
C ALA A 42 -6.93 28.57 -15.69
N ARG A 43 -8.16 29.11 -15.81
CA ARG A 43 -8.82 29.45 -17.07
C ARG A 43 -8.91 30.97 -17.27
N ASP A 44 -8.03 31.71 -16.62
CA ASP A 44 -7.96 33.18 -16.63
C ASP A 44 -9.25 33.89 -16.18
N SER A 45 -10.10 33.21 -15.39
CA SER A 45 -11.34 33.80 -14.92
C SER A 45 -11.19 34.43 -13.54
N GLY A 46 -11.67 35.67 -13.38
CA GLY A 46 -11.69 36.35 -12.09
C GLY A 46 -12.58 35.65 -11.05
N ARG A 47 -12.03 35.43 -9.84
CA ARG A 47 -12.72 34.79 -8.71
C ARG A 47 -12.50 35.59 -7.43
N THR A 48 -13.42 35.38 -6.48
CA THR A 48 -13.35 35.98 -5.15
C THR A 48 -13.62 34.90 -4.12
N LEU A 49 -12.72 34.80 -3.14
CA LEU A 49 -12.80 33.91 -2.00
C LEU A 49 -13.07 34.75 -0.75
N ARG A 50 -13.98 34.31 0.12
CA ARG A 50 -14.25 34.99 1.40
C ARG A 50 -13.56 34.24 2.53
N VAL A 51 -12.75 34.94 3.31
CA VAL A 51 -12.15 34.37 4.53
C VAL A 51 -13.24 34.17 5.58
N VAL A 52 -13.33 32.95 6.12
CA VAL A 52 -14.31 32.59 7.16
C VAL A 52 -13.67 32.14 8.47
N GLU A 53 -12.42 31.69 8.44
CA GLU A 53 -11.65 31.31 9.61
C GLU A 53 -10.18 31.63 9.39
N VAL A 54 -9.47 32.06 10.44
CA VAL A 54 -8.05 32.43 10.39
C VAL A 54 -7.32 31.76 11.54
N HIS A 55 -6.15 31.22 11.22
CA HIS A 55 -5.14 30.69 12.15
C HIS A 55 -3.76 31.23 11.76
N GLU A 56 -2.76 30.95 12.60
CA GLU A 56 -1.38 31.43 12.40
C GLU A 56 -0.76 30.99 11.07
N ASP A 57 -1.02 29.75 10.62
CA ASP A 57 -0.45 29.13 9.42
C ASP A 57 -1.52 28.67 8.41
N ALA A 58 -2.79 29.01 8.62
CA ALA A 58 -3.89 28.52 7.79
C ALA A 58 -5.10 29.47 7.80
N VAL A 59 -5.75 29.62 6.65
CA VAL A 59 -6.95 30.44 6.47
C VAL A 59 -8.02 29.65 5.73
N LEU A 60 -9.22 29.51 6.30
CA LEU A 60 -10.35 28.87 5.64
C LEU A 60 -11.06 29.89 4.77
N VAL A 61 -11.26 29.55 3.50
CA VAL A 61 -11.98 30.39 2.55
C VAL A 61 -13.20 29.70 1.97
N GLU A 62 -14.23 30.48 1.67
CA GLU A 62 -15.46 30.05 1.02
C GLU A 62 -15.66 30.73 -0.34
N PHE A 63 -16.23 29.99 -1.30
CA PHE A 63 -16.55 30.50 -2.63
C PHE A 63 -17.74 29.78 -3.24
N SER A 64 -18.56 30.53 -3.99
CA SER A 64 -19.83 30.03 -4.56
C SER A 64 -19.74 29.65 -6.04
N LYS A 65 -18.64 30.02 -6.72
CA LYS A 65 -18.39 29.67 -8.13
C LYS A 65 -17.21 28.71 -8.19
N THR A 66 -17.24 27.74 -9.11
CA THR A 66 -16.12 26.82 -9.32
C THR A 66 -14.83 27.60 -9.60
N VAL A 67 -13.77 27.26 -8.86
CA VAL A 67 -12.42 27.80 -9.00
C VAL A 67 -11.50 26.65 -9.40
N TYR A 68 -10.72 26.84 -10.46
CA TYR A 68 -9.70 25.89 -10.90
C TYR A 68 -8.36 26.37 -10.38
N PHE A 69 -7.88 25.75 -9.30
CA PHE A 69 -6.59 26.08 -8.71
C PHE A 69 -5.46 25.44 -9.52
N ALA A 70 -4.35 26.15 -9.64
CA ALA A 70 -3.10 25.69 -10.20
C ALA A 70 -1.96 26.24 -9.35
N THR A 71 -0.85 25.51 -9.26
CA THR A 71 0.39 25.98 -8.63
C THR A 71 0.79 27.32 -9.25
N GLY A 72 1.18 28.29 -8.42
CA GLY A 72 1.61 29.61 -8.86
C GLY A 72 0.50 30.66 -9.03
N ILE A 73 -0.78 30.32 -8.81
CA ILE A 73 -1.86 31.33 -8.82
C ILE A 73 -1.63 32.37 -7.72
N VAL A 74 -1.77 33.65 -8.09
CA VAL A 74 -1.64 34.77 -7.16
C VAL A 74 -2.99 35.11 -6.52
N LEU A 75 -3.03 35.04 -5.20
CA LEU A 75 -4.07 35.56 -4.33
C LEU A 75 -3.75 37.01 -3.97
N ARG A 76 -4.69 37.92 -4.22
CA ARG A 76 -4.58 39.34 -3.89
C ARG A 76 -5.51 39.68 -2.74
N ALA A 77 -4.95 40.16 -1.63
CA ALA A 77 -5.70 40.65 -0.49
C ALA A 77 -6.11 42.13 -0.69
N PRO A 78 -7.11 42.63 0.07
CA PRO A 78 -7.59 44.01 -0.06
C PRO A 78 -6.53 45.09 0.26
N ASP A 79 -5.56 44.75 1.10
CA ASP A 79 -4.40 45.58 1.45
C ASP A 79 -3.32 45.64 0.36
N GLY A 80 -3.52 44.92 -0.76
CA GLY A 80 -2.57 44.82 -1.86
C GLY A 80 -1.51 43.73 -1.67
N ALA A 81 -1.49 43.02 -0.54
CA ALA A 81 -0.55 41.94 -0.31
C ALA A 81 -0.86 40.73 -1.21
N GLU A 82 0.19 40.12 -1.75
CA GLU A 82 0.08 38.98 -2.66
C GLU A 82 0.60 37.71 -2.00
N GLY A 83 -0.19 36.64 -2.09
CA GLY A 83 0.18 35.29 -1.71
C GLY A 83 0.12 34.40 -2.94
N VAL A 84 1.04 33.47 -3.07
CA VAL A 84 1.16 32.57 -4.21
C VAL A 84 0.80 31.16 -3.77
N LEU A 85 -0.07 30.48 -4.51
CA LEU A 85 -0.36 29.07 -4.24
C LEU A 85 0.90 28.23 -4.50
N GLY A 86 1.34 27.48 -3.49
CA GLY A 86 2.43 26.52 -3.60
C GLY A 86 2.02 25.27 -4.37
N GLU A 87 2.82 24.21 -4.24
CA GLU A 87 2.53 22.93 -4.89
C GLU A 87 1.19 22.38 -4.40
N LEU A 88 0.28 22.17 -5.34
CA LEU A 88 -1.01 21.53 -5.05
C LEU A 88 -0.78 20.07 -4.67
N PRO A 89 -1.51 19.54 -3.66
CA PRO A 89 -1.45 18.13 -3.36
C PRO A 89 -1.84 17.32 -4.61
N GLU A 90 -1.05 16.29 -4.92
CA GLU A 90 -1.33 15.42 -6.04
C GLU A 90 -2.73 14.82 -5.89
N THR A 91 -3.56 14.98 -6.92
CA THR A 91 -4.85 14.29 -6.95
C THR A 91 -4.59 12.85 -7.35
N GLU A 92 -5.01 11.89 -6.51
CA GLU A 92 -4.89 10.46 -6.80
C GLU A 92 -5.50 10.16 -8.19
N GLN A 93 -4.62 9.93 -9.16
CA GLN A 93 -5.05 9.62 -10.52
C GLN A 93 -5.49 8.16 -10.58
N SER A 94 -6.53 7.89 -11.35
CA SER A 94 -6.99 6.52 -11.60
C SER A 94 -7.08 6.27 -13.09
N LEU A 95 -6.50 5.17 -13.54
CA LEU A 95 -6.63 4.70 -14.92
C LEU A 95 -7.89 3.86 -15.05
N ARG A 96 -8.70 4.12 -16.08
CA ARG A 96 -9.80 3.23 -16.43
C ARG A 96 -9.27 2.16 -17.37
N VAL A 97 -9.39 0.91 -16.95
CA VAL A 97 -8.91 -0.26 -17.70
C VAL A 97 -10.11 -1.11 -18.12
N ALA A 98 -10.21 -1.48 -19.40
CA ALA A 98 -11.30 -2.29 -19.94
C ALA A 98 -10.79 -3.55 -20.66
N VAL A 99 -11.67 -4.55 -20.76
CA VAL A 99 -11.37 -5.80 -21.48
C VAL A 99 -11.02 -5.51 -22.94
N GLY A 100 -9.96 -6.17 -23.44
CA GLY A 100 -9.41 -5.98 -24.78
C GLY A 100 -8.38 -4.85 -24.88
N GLU A 101 -8.20 -4.03 -23.85
CA GLU A 101 -7.15 -3.01 -23.82
C GLU A 101 -5.78 -3.64 -23.48
N THR A 102 -4.72 -2.98 -23.91
CA THR A 102 -3.35 -3.32 -23.54
C THR A 102 -2.87 -2.44 -22.40
N LEU A 103 -2.44 -3.08 -21.32
CA LEU A 103 -1.76 -2.46 -20.19
C LEU A 103 -0.28 -2.82 -20.25
N ARG A 104 0.58 -1.81 -20.34
CA ARG A 104 2.03 -1.93 -20.31
C ARG A 104 2.53 -1.77 -18.88
N LEU A 105 3.22 -2.78 -18.38
CA LEU A 105 3.96 -2.71 -17.12
C LEU A 105 5.40 -2.33 -17.42
N LEU A 106 5.93 -1.31 -16.73
CA LEU A 106 7.34 -0.93 -16.77
C LEU A 106 8.10 -1.56 -15.60
N ASN A 107 9.37 -1.85 -15.79
CA ASN A 107 10.25 -2.37 -14.73
C ASN A 107 10.79 -1.28 -13.77
N HIS A 108 10.24 -0.08 -13.85
CA HIS A 108 10.55 1.06 -12.98
C HIS A 108 9.26 1.78 -12.59
N THR A 109 9.34 2.61 -11.56
CA THR A 109 8.19 3.36 -11.02
C THR A 109 8.30 4.87 -11.25
N ASP A 110 9.21 5.31 -12.13
CA ASP A 110 9.32 6.71 -12.51
C ASP A 110 7.97 7.25 -13.01
N PRO A 111 7.59 8.50 -12.66
CA PRO A 111 6.33 9.08 -13.08
C PRO A 111 6.18 9.07 -14.60
N VAL A 112 5.11 8.44 -15.08
CA VAL A 112 4.72 8.47 -16.49
C VAL A 112 3.55 9.44 -16.62
N PRO A 113 3.58 10.39 -17.57
CA PRO A 113 2.42 11.22 -17.86
C PRO A 113 1.20 10.34 -18.13
N ALA A 114 0.06 10.64 -17.48
CA ALA A 114 -1.21 10.00 -17.77
C ALA A 114 -1.77 10.51 -19.11
N GLU A 115 -1.02 10.31 -20.19
CA GLU A 115 -1.49 10.51 -21.55
C GLU A 115 -2.51 9.39 -21.81
N GLY A 116 -3.79 9.75 -21.92
CA GLY A 116 -4.91 8.81 -22.10
C GLY A 116 -4.92 8.06 -23.43
N THR A 117 -3.77 7.89 -24.07
CA THR A 117 -3.56 7.15 -25.30
C THR A 117 -3.03 5.76 -24.99
N ALA A 118 -3.67 4.74 -25.55
CA ALA A 118 -3.21 3.35 -25.44
C ALA A 118 -1.77 3.17 -26.00
N PRO A 119 -0.95 2.29 -25.42
CA PRO A 119 -1.28 1.44 -24.26
C PRO A 119 -1.32 2.24 -22.95
N LEU A 120 -2.17 1.82 -22.01
CA LEU A 120 -2.13 2.34 -20.64
C LEU A 120 -0.80 1.90 -20.02
N VAL A 121 -0.11 2.76 -19.26
CA VAL A 121 1.21 2.47 -18.73
C VAL A 121 1.22 2.60 -17.20
N ILE A 122 1.77 1.59 -16.52
CA ILE A 122 2.03 1.63 -15.07
C ILE A 122 3.41 1.06 -14.73
N GLY A 123 3.97 1.46 -13.59
CA GLY A 123 5.21 0.89 -13.07
C GLY A 123 4.98 -0.35 -12.21
N CYS A 124 5.98 -1.23 -12.16
CA CYS A 124 6.05 -2.39 -11.28
C CYS A 124 7.24 -2.24 -10.33
N THR A 125 7.03 -2.47 -9.04
CA THR A 125 8.06 -2.37 -8.00
C THR A 125 9.02 -3.56 -7.96
N LEU A 126 8.71 -4.64 -8.69
CA LEU A 126 9.48 -5.87 -8.72
C LEU A 126 10.06 -6.09 -10.14
N PRO A 127 11.21 -5.49 -10.49
CA PRO A 127 11.79 -5.63 -11.83
C PRO A 127 12.21 -7.07 -12.17
N GLU A 128 12.43 -7.93 -11.18
CA GLU A 128 12.84 -9.32 -11.37
C GLU A 128 11.80 -10.13 -12.13
N VAL A 129 10.51 -9.80 -12.01
CA VAL A 129 9.41 -10.53 -12.69
C VAL A 129 9.56 -10.50 -14.22
N PHE A 130 10.21 -9.47 -14.77
CA PHE A 130 10.42 -9.35 -16.22
C PHE A 130 11.41 -10.38 -16.77
N ARG A 131 12.19 -11.04 -15.90
CA ARG A 131 13.09 -12.14 -16.28
C ARG A 131 12.41 -13.50 -16.23
N ASP A 132 11.45 -13.66 -15.32
CA ASP A 132 10.80 -14.94 -15.04
C ASP A 132 9.46 -15.10 -15.78
N ALA A 133 8.75 -13.99 -16.04
CA ALA A 133 7.45 -14.02 -16.70
C ALA A 133 7.59 -14.35 -18.20
N ALA A 134 6.58 -15.07 -18.73
CA ALA A 134 6.51 -15.43 -20.13
C ALA A 134 5.14 -15.07 -20.74
N ALA A 135 5.11 -14.95 -22.07
CA ALA A 135 3.87 -14.80 -22.81
C ALA A 135 2.93 -15.98 -22.51
N GLY A 136 1.65 -15.67 -22.26
CA GLY A 136 0.63 -16.64 -21.84
C GLY A 136 0.41 -16.69 -20.33
N HIS A 137 1.34 -16.19 -19.50
CA HIS A 137 1.13 -16.13 -18.05
C HIS A 137 0.01 -15.14 -17.69
N ARG A 138 -0.78 -15.48 -16.67
CA ARG A 138 -1.81 -14.60 -16.12
C ARG A 138 -1.20 -13.51 -15.24
N VAL A 139 -1.86 -12.36 -15.23
CA VAL A 139 -1.57 -11.22 -14.35
C VAL A 139 -2.87 -10.77 -13.71
N TRP A 140 -2.85 -10.56 -12.39
CA TRP A 140 -3.97 -9.98 -11.64
C TRP A 140 -3.55 -8.69 -10.96
N LEU A 141 -4.44 -7.69 -10.95
CA LEU A 141 -4.24 -6.40 -10.30
C LEU A 141 -5.43 -6.04 -9.40
N ASP A 142 -5.17 -5.20 -8.40
CA ASP A 142 -6.18 -4.70 -7.42
C ASP A 142 -6.98 -5.86 -6.80
N ASP A 143 -6.28 -6.77 -6.13
CA ASP A 143 -6.87 -7.92 -5.42
C ASP A 143 -7.73 -8.82 -6.33
N GLY A 144 -7.29 -9.01 -7.57
CA GLY A 144 -7.98 -9.85 -8.57
C GLY A 144 -9.14 -9.18 -9.30
N ARG A 145 -9.38 -7.88 -9.10
CA ARG A 145 -10.45 -7.14 -9.78
C ARG A 145 -10.18 -6.85 -11.25
N ILE A 146 -8.91 -6.85 -11.63
CA ILE A 146 -8.47 -6.67 -13.01
C ILE A 146 -7.56 -7.83 -13.34
N GLY A 147 -7.81 -8.49 -14.46
CA GLY A 147 -7.03 -9.65 -14.90
C GLY A 147 -6.66 -9.55 -16.35
N GLY A 148 -5.53 -10.14 -16.70
CA GLY A 148 -5.03 -10.16 -18.06
C GLY A 148 -4.07 -11.30 -18.33
N VAL A 149 -3.61 -11.37 -19.57
CA VAL A 149 -2.64 -12.35 -20.04
C VAL A 149 -1.48 -11.62 -20.70
N ILE A 150 -0.27 -11.98 -20.32
CA ILE A 150 0.95 -11.42 -20.92
C ILE A 150 1.00 -11.81 -22.40
N ARG A 151 1.15 -10.82 -23.27
CA ARG A 151 1.30 -11.02 -24.72
C ARG A 151 2.74 -10.95 -25.16
N SER A 152 3.53 -10.08 -24.56
CA SER A 152 4.98 -9.99 -24.80
C SER A 152 5.71 -9.55 -23.54
N VAL A 153 6.96 -10.00 -23.41
CA VAL A 153 7.89 -9.59 -22.37
C VAL A 153 9.15 -9.06 -23.03
N HIS A 154 9.56 -7.88 -22.60
CA HIS A 154 10.79 -7.22 -23.00
C HIS A 154 11.60 -6.86 -21.75
N PRO A 155 12.91 -6.57 -21.85
CA PRO A 155 13.74 -6.28 -20.68
C PRO A 155 13.27 -5.10 -19.82
N GLN A 156 12.57 -4.13 -20.43
CA GLN A 156 12.14 -2.88 -19.79
C GLN A 156 10.63 -2.81 -19.56
N HIS A 157 9.85 -3.64 -20.26
CA HIS A 157 8.40 -3.60 -20.18
C HIS A 157 7.76 -4.93 -20.57
N MET A 158 6.52 -5.14 -20.17
CA MET A 158 5.69 -6.25 -20.64
C MET A 158 4.30 -5.72 -21.00
N ASP A 159 3.73 -6.28 -22.06
CA ASP A 159 2.40 -5.90 -22.54
C ASP A 159 1.40 -6.97 -22.13
N VAL A 160 0.40 -6.56 -21.37
CA VAL A 160 -0.68 -7.41 -20.82
C VAL A 160 -1.98 -7.06 -21.54
N GLU A 161 -2.61 -8.06 -22.15
CA GLU A 161 -3.97 -7.91 -22.66
C GLU A 161 -4.96 -8.14 -21.52
N ILE A 162 -5.84 -7.17 -21.29
CA ILE A 162 -6.84 -7.25 -20.22
C ILE A 162 -7.97 -8.18 -20.66
N THR A 163 -8.17 -9.25 -19.90
CA THR A 163 -9.21 -10.26 -20.14
C THR A 163 -10.33 -10.21 -19.10
N HIS A 164 -10.10 -9.54 -17.97
CA HIS A 164 -11.06 -9.40 -16.88
C HIS A 164 -11.09 -7.96 -16.36
N ALA A 165 -12.25 -7.33 -16.41
CA ALA A 165 -12.54 -6.03 -15.79
C ALA A 165 -14.06 -5.87 -15.62
N GLY A 166 -14.50 -4.82 -14.91
CA GLY A 166 -15.92 -4.51 -14.77
C GLY A 166 -16.60 -4.18 -16.11
N PRO A 167 -17.96 -4.25 -16.20
CA PRO A 167 -18.70 -4.06 -17.46
C PRO A 167 -18.46 -2.71 -18.14
N THR A 168 -18.13 -1.68 -17.36
CA THR A 168 -17.83 -0.33 -17.83
C THR A 168 -16.35 0.01 -17.69
N GLY A 169 -15.48 -1.00 -17.55
CA GLY A 169 -14.08 -0.85 -17.13
C GLY A 169 -13.92 -0.81 -15.61
N SER A 170 -12.71 -1.07 -15.15
CA SER A 170 -12.30 -1.01 -13.74
C SER A 170 -11.37 0.18 -13.53
N ARG A 171 -11.43 0.80 -12.34
CA ARG A 171 -10.53 1.89 -11.96
C ARG A 171 -9.30 1.32 -11.26
N LEU A 172 -8.15 1.39 -11.92
CA LEU A 172 -6.86 1.09 -11.32
C LEU A 172 -6.30 2.35 -10.66
N ARG A 173 -5.96 2.27 -9.38
CA ARG A 173 -5.33 3.36 -8.62
C ARG A 173 -3.84 3.05 -8.40
N ALA A 174 -3.13 3.99 -7.80
CA ALA A 174 -1.76 3.76 -7.35
C ALA A 174 -1.69 2.67 -6.26
N GLU A 175 -0.49 2.12 -6.07
CA GLU A 175 -0.14 1.20 -4.97
C GLU A 175 -1.01 -0.07 -4.91
N LYS A 176 -1.55 -0.50 -6.06
CA LYS A 176 -2.29 -1.76 -6.16
C LYS A 176 -1.34 -2.94 -6.36
N GLY A 177 -1.64 -4.03 -5.65
CA GLY A 177 -0.92 -5.29 -5.79
C GLY A 177 -1.02 -5.85 -7.21
N ILE A 178 0.05 -6.54 -7.63
CA ILE A 178 0.15 -7.24 -8.91
C ILE A 178 0.57 -8.67 -8.59
N ASN A 179 -0.21 -9.65 -9.05
CA ASN A 179 0.03 -11.07 -8.84
C ASN A 179 0.30 -11.76 -10.19
N PHE A 180 1.23 -12.73 -10.16
CA PHE A 180 1.69 -13.47 -11.34
C PHE A 180 1.59 -14.99 -11.07
N PRO A 181 0.39 -15.56 -11.02
CA PRO A 181 0.17 -16.92 -10.50
C PRO A 181 0.83 -18.03 -11.31
N ASP A 182 1.13 -17.78 -12.57
CA ASP A 182 1.79 -18.75 -13.45
C ASP A 182 3.32 -18.54 -13.55
N THR A 183 3.85 -17.51 -12.88
CA THR A 183 5.28 -17.17 -12.95
C THR A 183 6.01 -17.72 -11.74
N ASP A 184 7.01 -18.58 -11.99
CA ASP A 184 7.94 -19.03 -10.96
C ASP A 184 8.99 -17.93 -10.71
N LEU A 185 8.75 -17.13 -9.66
CA LEU A 185 9.60 -15.99 -9.32
C LEU A 185 10.87 -16.46 -8.60
N HIS A 186 12.04 -16.28 -9.20
CA HIS A 186 13.32 -16.65 -8.59
C HIS A 186 13.85 -15.54 -7.67
N LEU A 187 13.13 -15.31 -6.57
CA LEU A 187 13.45 -14.32 -5.56
C LEU A 187 14.03 -14.97 -4.31
N PRO A 188 14.96 -14.30 -3.60
CA PRO A 188 15.36 -14.76 -2.27
C PRO A 188 14.16 -14.76 -1.33
N ALA A 189 14.07 -15.77 -0.47
CA ALA A 189 12.98 -15.95 0.47
C ALA A 189 12.89 -14.86 1.55
N LEU A 190 14.03 -14.24 1.86
CA LEU A 190 14.17 -13.14 2.80
C LEU A 190 14.83 -11.97 2.09
N THR A 191 14.18 -10.81 2.13
CA THR A 191 14.78 -9.55 1.69
C THR A 191 15.90 -9.13 2.65
N GLU A 192 16.72 -8.16 2.23
CA GLU A 192 17.76 -7.63 3.12
C GLU A 192 17.16 -6.99 4.37
N LYS A 193 16.03 -6.29 4.20
CA LYS A 193 15.26 -5.74 5.32
C LYS A 193 14.77 -6.85 6.27
N ASP A 194 14.25 -7.96 5.75
CA ASP A 194 13.80 -9.07 6.60
C ASP A 194 14.95 -9.62 7.44
N ARG A 195 16.15 -9.75 6.85
CA ARG A 195 17.35 -10.22 7.55
C ARG A 195 17.79 -9.28 8.67
N GLU A 196 17.66 -7.98 8.48
CA GLU A 196 17.92 -6.96 9.50
C GLU A 196 16.88 -7.02 10.63
N ASP A 197 15.60 -7.09 10.27
CA ASP A 197 14.48 -7.15 11.21
C ASP A 197 14.52 -8.40 12.08
N LEU A 198 15.00 -9.54 11.56
CA LEU A 198 15.08 -10.80 12.31
C LEU A 198 15.90 -10.69 13.60
N ALA A 199 16.92 -9.82 13.66
CA ALA A 199 17.69 -9.60 14.89
C ALA A 199 16.89 -8.87 15.99
N PHE A 200 15.90 -8.06 15.60
CA PHE A 200 14.94 -7.46 16.52
C PHE A 200 13.90 -8.50 16.94
N VAL A 201 13.34 -9.24 15.98
CA VAL A 201 12.35 -10.30 16.21
C VAL A 201 12.86 -11.34 17.20
N ALA A 202 14.10 -11.83 17.00
CA ALA A 202 14.75 -12.81 17.86
C ALA A 202 14.76 -12.46 19.36
N ARG A 203 14.77 -11.16 19.70
CA ARG A 203 14.87 -10.67 21.08
C ARG A 203 13.54 -10.24 21.68
N HIS A 204 12.53 -9.99 20.85
CA HIS A 204 11.35 -9.22 21.26
C HIS A 204 10.02 -9.82 20.84
N ALA A 205 10.00 -10.81 19.95
CA ALA A 205 8.77 -11.41 19.44
C ALA A 205 8.62 -12.85 19.90
N ASP A 206 7.37 -13.24 20.18
CA ASP A 206 7.02 -14.64 20.46
C ASP A 206 6.86 -15.45 19.17
N ASN A 207 6.57 -14.80 18.05
CA ASN A 207 6.30 -15.45 16.78
C ASN A 207 6.79 -14.62 15.59
N VAL A 208 7.31 -15.30 14.58
CA VAL A 208 7.62 -14.74 13.25
C VAL A 208 6.67 -15.32 12.20
N ASN A 209 6.05 -14.45 11.41
CA ASN A 209 5.19 -14.86 10.30
C ASN A 209 5.92 -14.63 8.97
N MET A 210 6.33 -15.72 8.31
CA MET A 210 6.99 -15.66 7.01
C MET A 210 5.95 -15.54 5.89
N SER A 211 6.03 -14.47 5.11
CA SER A 211 5.14 -14.24 3.96
C SER A 211 5.71 -14.89 2.69
N PHE A 212 4.85 -15.16 1.71
CA PHE A 212 5.17 -15.67 0.37
C PHE A 212 6.10 -16.89 0.35
N VAL A 213 5.89 -17.83 1.28
CA VAL A 213 6.65 -19.08 1.33
C VAL A 213 6.31 -19.92 0.10
N ARG A 214 7.33 -20.27 -0.70
CA ARG A 214 7.16 -21.00 -1.98
C ARG A 214 7.86 -22.35 -1.98
N SER A 215 8.88 -22.53 -1.15
CA SER A 215 9.70 -23.74 -1.17
C SER A 215 10.16 -24.18 0.23
N ALA A 216 10.63 -25.42 0.35
CA ALA A 216 11.31 -25.88 1.57
C ALA A 216 12.62 -25.10 1.80
N GLN A 217 13.32 -24.68 0.75
CA GLN A 217 14.55 -23.91 0.89
C GLN A 217 14.27 -22.55 1.55
N ASP A 218 13.14 -21.92 1.22
CA ASP A 218 12.72 -20.66 1.86
C ASP A 218 12.63 -20.83 3.38
N VAL A 219 12.03 -21.93 3.83
CA VAL A 219 11.91 -22.27 5.24
C VAL A 219 13.29 -22.54 5.84
N ALA A 220 14.12 -23.34 5.18
CA ALA A 220 15.47 -23.66 5.65
C ALA A 220 16.32 -22.40 5.88
N ASP A 221 16.23 -21.42 4.97
CA ASP A 221 16.94 -20.14 5.07
C ASP A 221 16.48 -19.33 6.30
N LEU A 222 15.17 -19.28 6.56
CA LEU A 222 14.62 -18.65 7.77
C LEU A 222 15.11 -19.37 9.03
N LEU A 223 15.00 -20.70 9.09
CA LEU A 223 15.39 -21.47 10.27
C LEU A 223 16.89 -21.29 10.55
N ALA A 224 17.75 -21.39 9.54
CA ALA A 224 19.19 -21.18 9.69
C ALA A 224 19.51 -19.78 10.26
N ARG A 225 18.78 -18.75 9.84
CA ARG A 225 18.97 -17.39 10.36
C ARG A 225 18.50 -17.25 11.80
N LEU A 226 17.38 -17.86 12.17
CA LEU A 226 16.90 -17.88 13.55
C LEU A 226 17.87 -18.65 14.47
N GLU A 227 18.42 -19.77 14.00
CA GLU A 227 19.45 -20.53 14.74
C GLU A 227 20.72 -19.68 14.97
N ALA A 228 21.19 -18.97 13.95
CA ALA A 228 22.34 -18.09 14.07
C ALA A 228 22.13 -16.93 15.07
N LEU A 229 20.87 -16.59 15.37
CA LEU A 229 20.48 -15.56 16.32
C LEU A 229 20.10 -16.11 17.71
N ASP A 230 20.28 -17.42 17.93
CA ASP A 230 19.85 -18.13 19.15
C ASP A 230 18.34 -17.97 19.46
N ALA A 231 17.52 -17.81 18.41
CA ALA A 231 16.11 -17.47 18.50
C ALA A 231 15.18 -18.69 18.59
N ARG A 232 15.66 -19.79 19.21
CA ARG A 232 14.92 -21.07 19.30
C ARG A 232 13.56 -20.97 20.01
N SER A 233 13.37 -19.94 20.84
CA SER A 233 12.12 -19.67 21.55
C SER A 233 11.06 -18.94 20.71
N VAL A 234 11.39 -18.49 19.49
CA VAL A 234 10.46 -17.80 18.61
C VAL A 234 9.67 -18.82 17.79
N ASP A 235 8.34 -18.78 17.88
CA ASP A 235 7.45 -19.61 17.08
C ASP A 235 7.52 -19.20 15.59
N VAL A 236 7.38 -20.16 14.67
CA VAL A 236 7.38 -19.88 13.21
C VAL A 236 6.02 -20.15 12.60
N THR A 237 5.42 -19.14 11.96
CA THR A 237 4.21 -19.31 11.16
C THR A 237 4.52 -19.07 9.68
N LEU A 238 4.24 -20.06 8.83
CA LEU A 238 4.41 -19.93 7.38
C LEU A 238 3.09 -19.51 6.73
N LYS A 239 3.09 -18.44 5.95
CA LYS A 239 1.91 -17.98 5.21
C LYS A 239 1.91 -18.58 3.81
N ILE A 240 0.89 -19.38 3.52
CA ILE A 240 0.67 -19.95 2.19
C ILE A 240 -0.22 -18.98 1.42
N GLU A 241 0.40 -18.31 0.45
CA GLU A 241 -0.14 -17.16 -0.29
C GLU A 241 -0.19 -17.38 -1.80
N THR A 242 0.64 -18.27 -2.33
CA THR A 242 0.84 -18.47 -3.77
C THR A 242 0.50 -19.89 -4.19
N VAL A 243 0.26 -20.09 -5.49
CA VAL A 243 0.10 -21.43 -6.07
C VAL A 243 1.33 -22.29 -5.76
N GLY A 244 2.53 -21.78 -5.98
CA GLY A 244 3.77 -22.52 -5.72
C GLY A 244 3.95 -22.94 -4.26
N GLY A 245 3.57 -22.08 -3.30
CA GLY A 245 3.59 -22.43 -1.88
C GLY A 245 2.60 -23.54 -1.52
N PHE A 246 1.44 -23.57 -2.18
CA PHE A 246 0.47 -24.64 -2.02
C PHE A 246 0.92 -25.95 -2.66
N GLU A 247 1.49 -25.91 -3.88
CA GLU A 247 1.98 -27.10 -4.57
C GLU A 247 3.15 -27.77 -3.85
N HIS A 248 4.06 -26.97 -3.27
CA HIS A 248 5.19 -27.46 -2.47
C HIS A 248 4.88 -27.64 -0.98
N LEU A 249 3.61 -27.51 -0.57
CA LEU A 249 3.22 -27.47 0.84
C LEU A 249 3.73 -28.66 1.65
N SER A 250 3.73 -29.86 1.08
CA SER A 250 4.24 -31.06 1.77
C SER A 250 5.71 -30.93 2.17
N MET A 251 6.55 -30.43 1.27
CA MET A 251 7.97 -30.21 1.52
C MET A 251 8.22 -29.05 2.49
N ILE A 252 7.45 -27.96 2.35
CA ILE A 252 7.46 -26.82 3.27
C ILE A 252 7.13 -27.27 4.70
N LEU A 253 6.08 -28.09 4.86
CA LEU A 253 5.67 -28.64 6.14
C LEU A 253 6.73 -29.56 6.74
N LEU A 254 7.36 -30.43 5.94
CA LEU A 254 8.42 -31.30 6.42
C LEU A 254 9.63 -30.52 6.92
N GLU A 255 10.00 -29.44 6.23
CA GLU A 255 11.14 -28.61 6.65
C GLU A 255 10.83 -27.84 7.95
N VAL A 256 9.66 -27.23 8.07
CA VAL A 256 9.30 -26.44 9.26
C VAL A 256 9.12 -27.30 10.51
N MET A 257 8.90 -28.60 10.36
CA MET A 257 8.87 -29.56 11.48
C MET A 257 10.22 -29.73 12.17
N ARG A 258 11.32 -29.26 11.57
CA ARG A 258 12.61 -29.14 12.25
C ARG A 258 12.60 -28.06 13.34
N TRP A 259 11.62 -27.16 13.29
CA TRP A 259 11.38 -26.13 14.30
C TRP A 259 10.36 -26.61 15.34
N GLN A 260 10.61 -26.30 16.61
CA GLN A 260 9.85 -26.88 17.72
C GLN A 260 8.38 -26.42 17.73
N ASP A 261 8.17 -25.10 17.66
CA ASP A 261 6.84 -24.50 17.66
C ASP A 261 6.58 -23.81 16.31
N SER A 262 5.84 -24.51 15.45
CA SER A 262 5.53 -24.04 14.11
C SER A 262 4.08 -24.23 13.68
N GLY A 263 3.65 -23.38 12.76
CA GLY A 263 2.29 -23.34 12.24
C GLY A 263 2.23 -22.88 10.79
N VAL A 264 1.05 -23.03 10.20
CA VAL A 264 0.74 -22.55 8.86
C VAL A 264 -0.49 -21.63 8.92
N MET A 265 -0.40 -20.51 8.23
CA MET A 265 -1.47 -19.56 8.01
C MET A 265 -1.94 -19.66 6.56
N ILE A 266 -3.25 -19.84 6.37
CA ILE A 266 -3.89 -19.81 5.06
C ILE A 266 -4.24 -18.35 4.76
N ALA A 267 -3.41 -17.69 3.95
CA ALA A 267 -3.62 -16.30 3.56
C ALA A 267 -4.64 -16.23 2.41
N ARG A 268 -5.91 -16.38 2.79
CA ARG A 268 -7.03 -16.55 1.85
C ARG A 268 -7.20 -15.41 0.83
N GLY A 269 -6.76 -14.19 1.16
CA GLY A 269 -6.86 -13.05 0.25
C GLY A 269 -5.98 -13.28 -0.97
N ASP A 270 -4.67 -13.29 -0.74
CA ASP A 270 -3.66 -13.51 -1.78
C ASP A 270 -3.84 -14.87 -2.47
N LEU A 271 -4.05 -15.93 -1.69
CA LEU A 271 -4.18 -17.28 -2.26
C LEU A 271 -5.44 -17.44 -3.14
N ALA A 272 -6.52 -16.70 -2.88
CA ALA A 272 -7.71 -16.72 -3.73
C ALA A 272 -7.49 -15.98 -5.05
N VAL A 273 -6.69 -14.89 -5.05
CA VAL A 273 -6.30 -14.19 -6.28
C VAL A 273 -5.44 -15.12 -7.16
N GLU A 274 -4.57 -15.90 -6.52
CA GLU A 274 -3.65 -16.83 -7.19
C GLU A 274 -4.34 -18.08 -7.75
N THR A 275 -5.17 -18.74 -6.93
CA THR A 275 -5.81 -20.03 -7.26
C THR A 275 -7.20 -19.90 -7.90
N GLY A 276 -7.81 -18.72 -7.84
CA GLY A 276 -9.22 -18.49 -8.19
C GLY A 276 -10.13 -18.58 -6.96
N PHE A 277 -11.07 -17.63 -6.84
CA PHE A 277 -11.99 -17.55 -5.69
C PHE A 277 -12.87 -18.80 -5.55
N GLU A 278 -13.21 -19.44 -6.67
CA GLU A 278 -14.01 -20.66 -6.74
C GLU A 278 -13.28 -21.87 -6.14
N ARG A 279 -11.95 -21.94 -6.25
CA ARG A 279 -11.13 -23.05 -5.74
C ARG A 279 -10.71 -22.87 -4.28
N MET A 280 -10.86 -21.67 -3.71
CA MET A 280 -10.39 -21.36 -2.37
C MET A 280 -10.99 -22.27 -1.28
N ALA A 281 -12.22 -22.74 -1.43
CA ALA A 281 -12.83 -23.65 -0.46
C ALA A 281 -12.13 -25.04 -0.43
N GLU A 282 -11.80 -25.57 -1.60
CA GLU A 282 -11.09 -26.84 -1.78
C GLU A 282 -9.65 -26.73 -1.25
N VAL A 283 -8.90 -25.74 -1.73
CA VAL A 283 -7.51 -25.47 -1.31
C VAL A 283 -7.40 -25.29 0.20
N GLN A 284 -8.33 -24.57 0.82
CA GLN A 284 -8.34 -24.41 2.29
C GLN A 284 -8.49 -25.76 3.01
N GLN A 285 -9.36 -26.65 2.51
CA GLN A 285 -9.57 -27.96 3.13
C GLN A 285 -8.32 -28.82 2.99
N GLU A 286 -7.70 -28.87 1.81
CA GLU A 286 -6.47 -29.64 1.59
C GLU A 286 -5.34 -29.24 2.56
N ILE A 287 -5.12 -27.93 2.73
CA ILE A 287 -4.12 -27.43 3.69
C ILE A 287 -4.44 -27.90 5.12
N LEU A 288 -5.72 -27.84 5.51
CA LEU A 288 -6.15 -28.28 6.85
C LEU A 288 -5.96 -29.80 7.04
N TRP A 289 -6.29 -30.63 6.03
CA TRP A 289 -6.10 -32.09 6.10
C TRP A 289 -4.64 -32.50 6.25
N LEU A 290 -3.75 -31.89 5.46
CA LEU A 290 -2.31 -32.13 5.55
C LEU A 290 -1.74 -31.73 6.91
N ARG A 291 -2.32 -30.71 7.53
CA ARG A 291 -1.93 -30.26 8.86
C ARG A 291 -2.41 -31.18 9.98
N THR A 292 -3.67 -31.59 9.96
CA THR A 292 -4.32 -32.34 11.04
C THR A 292 -3.83 -33.80 11.13
N SER A 293 -3.38 -34.38 10.02
CA SER A 293 -3.06 -35.81 9.93
C SER A 293 -1.78 -36.26 10.66
N ARG A 294 -0.97 -35.35 11.23
CA ARG A 294 0.34 -35.70 11.80
C ARG A 294 0.78 -34.99 13.10
N TRP A 295 -0.11 -34.29 13.81
CA TRP A 295 0.30 -33.49 14.98
C TRP A 295 -0.42 -33.89 16.27
N SER A 296 0.38 -34.18 17.30
CA SER A 296 -0.05 -34.64 18.63
C SER A 296 -0.28 -33.50 19.63
N GLY A 297 -0.19 -32.23 19.22
CA GLY A 297 -0.50 -31.04 20.03
C GLY A 297 -1.76 -30.28 19.56
N PRO A 298 -2.18 -29.19 20.24
CA PRO A 298 -3.33 -28.41 19.81
C PRO A 298 -3.06 -27.73 18.45
N PRO A 299 -4.00 -27.78 17.48
CA PRO A 299 -3.80 -27.18 16.16
C PRO A 299 -3.76 -25.64 16.25
N ARG A 300 -2.63 -25.04 15.88
CA ARG A 300 -2.53 -23.58 15.67
C ARG A 300 -2.58 -23.25 14.18
N CYS A 301 -3.78 -23.35 13.59
CA CYS A 301 -4.05 -22.68 12.32
C CYS A 301 -4.61 -21.29 12.63
N TRP A 302 -3.80 -20.26 12.42
CA TRP A 302 -4.23 -18.89 12.59
C TRP A 302 -5.02 -18.44 11.34
N ARG A 303 -6.27 -18.00 11.55
CA ARG A 303 -7.03 -17.26 10.53
C ARG A 303 -6.78 -15.77 10.74
N PRO A 304 -6.54 -14.97 9.68
CA PRO A 304 -6.56 -13.52 9.83
C PRO A 304 -7.94 -13.09 10.34
N SER A 305 -7.99 -12.50 11.53
CA SER A 305 -9.18 -11.82 12.03
C SER A 305 -9.29 -10.45 11.36
N PRO A 306 -10.47 -10.01 10.90
CA PRO A 306 -10.62 -8.66 10.40
C PRO A 306 -10.45 -7.67 11.57
N ARG A 307 -9.33 -6.93 11.53
CA ARG A 307 -9.01 -5.75 12.34
C ARG A 307 -9.00 -5.95 13.86
N ARG A 308 -7.82 -6.25 14.41
CA ARG A 308 -7.36 -5.63 15.66
C ARG A 308 -5.95 -5.13 15.43
N ALA A 309 -5.83 -3.82 15.21
CA ALA A 309 -4.54 -3.14 15.23
C ALA A 309 -3.87 -3.40 16.59
N CYS A 310 -2.57 -3.69 16.55
CA CYS A 310 -1.74 -3.73 17.74
C CYS A 310 -1.82 -2.36 18.44
N PRO A 311 -2.24 -2.27 19.72
CA PRO A 311 -2.20 -0.99 20.42
C PRO A 311 -0.75 -0.54 20.55
N PRO A 312 -0.44 0.76 20.37
CA PRO A 312 0.92 1.25 20.49
C PRO A 312 1.46 1.03 21.92
N ALA A 313 2.76 0.75 22.00
CA ALA A 313 3.46 0.48 23.25
C ALA A 313 3.23 1.61 24.29
N PRO A 314 3.05 1.28 25.58
CA PRO A 314 2.87 2.29 26.61
C PRO A 314 4.15 3.13 26.76
N ARG A 315 4.00 4.45 26.59
CA ARG A 315 5.08 5.41 26.87
C ARG A 315 5.56 5.23 28.30
N SER A 316 6.86 5.03 28.47
CA SER A 316 7.54 4.91 29.76
C SER A 316 7.17 6.07 30.67
N ARG A 317 6.47 5.79 31.76
CA ARG A 317 6.30 6.74 32.87
C ARG A 317 7.60 6.79 33.65
N THR A 318 8.26 7.94 33.64
CA THR A 318 9.39 8.26 34.52
C THR A 318 8.98 8.03 35.99
N PRO A 319 9.77 7.32 36.80
CA PRO A 319 9.44 7.16 38.22
C PRO A 319 9.62 8.49 38.97
N PRO A 320 8.79 8.76 40.00
CA PRO A 320 8.92 9.98 40.80
C PRO A 320 10.21 9.94 41.63
N ARG A 321 10.94 11.07 41.64
CA ARG A 321 12.12 11.29 42.48
C ARG A 321 11.79 11.02 43.96
N ALA A 322 12.55 10.13 44.58
CA ALA A 322 12.55 9.94 46.02
C ALA A 322 13.07 11.21 46.71
N SER A 323 12.23 11.80 47.58
CA SER A 323 12.60 12.81 48.56
C SER A 323 13.48 12.18 49.65
N ARG A 324 14.68 12.73 49.84
CA ARG A 324 15.52 12.46 51.03
C ARG A 324 14.82 12.98 52.30
N PRO A 325 14.82 12.25 53.42
CA PRO A 325 14.54 12.83 54.71
C PRO A 325 15.79 13.50 55.27
N SER A 326 15.55 14.64 55.92
CA SER A 326 16.46 15.42 56.74
C SER A 326 16.65 14.78 58.13
N ALA A 327 17.88 14.95 58.64
CA ALA A 327 18.44 14.53 59.94
C ALA A 327 18.86 13.05 60.05
#